data_AF-A0A818HDL6-F1
#
_entry.id   AF-A0A818HDL6-F1
#
_cell.length_a   1.000
_cell.length_b   1.000
_cell.length_c   1.000
_cell.angle_alpha   90.00
_cell.angle_beta   90.00
_cell.angle_gamma   90.00
#
_symmetry.space_group_name_H-M   'P 1'
#
loop_
_entity.id
_entity.type
_entity.pdbx_description
1 polymer ?
#
loop_
_entity_poly.entity_id
_entity_poly.type
_entity_poly.pdbx_seq_one_letter_code
_entity_poly.pdbx_strand_id
1 'polypeptide(L)'
;MKEIPLSLWNAHGPQHRTNNICDSFHNRLNHRIEKSHPNIWSFIKCLQDEESRFRQMLIQVNAGAKRRPKATATTAIQQRIDTSNERYSNSEIDLQVLFHSLSTVVAKQHK
;
A
#
# COMPACT_ATOMS: atom_id res chain seq x y z
N MET A 1 -17.03 23.91 12.55
CA MET A 1 -16.09 23.00 11.87
C MET A 1 -14.73 23.16 12.55
N LYS A 2 -14.12 22.10 13.08
CA LYS A 2 -12.76 22.19 13.64
C LYS A 2 -11.78 22.27 12.48
N GLU A 3 -10.99 23.34 12.43
CA GLU A 3 -9.93 23.53 11.44
C GLU A 3 -8.81 22.52 11.68
N ILE A 4 -8.38 21.84 10.63
CA ILE A 4 -7.29 20.86 10.70
C ILE A 4 -5.96 21.65 10.63
N PRO A 5 -5.08 21.55 11.64
CA PRO A 5 -3.87 22.36 11.71
C PRO A 5 -2.93 22.10 10.53
N LEU A 6 -2.33 23.16 9.97
CA LEU A 6 -1.43 23.13 8.81
C LEU A 6 -0.23 22.17 8.95
N SER A 7 0.20 21.89 10.19
CA SER A 7 1.24 20.90 10.47
C SER A 7 0.83 19.45 10.13
N LEU A 8 -0.48 19.19 10.04
CA LEU A 8 -1.03 17.92 9.56
C LEU A 8 -1.19 17.88 8.04
N TRP A 9 -1.12 19.03 7.36
CA TRP A 9 -1.35 19.12 5.90
C TRP A 9 -0.14 18.69 5.09
N ASN A 10 1.07 18.94 5.60
CA ASN A 10 2.31 18.55 4.93
C ASN A 10 3.15 17.69 5.85
N ALA A 11 3.30 16.42 5.47
CA ALA A 11 4.14 15.48 6.18
C ALA A 11 5.62 15.77 5.90
N HIS A 12 6.17 16.71 6.66
CA HIS A 12 7.59 17.07 6.63
C HIS A 12 8.30 16.33 7.76
N GLY A 13 8.74 15.10 7.48
CA GLY A 13 9.51 14.27 8.40
C GLY A 13 10.13 13.05 7.70
N PRO A 14 11.33 12.58 8.13
CA PRO A 14 11.99 11.46 7.48
C PRO A 14 11.36 10.13 7.94
N GLN A 15 11.04 9.27 6.97
CA GLN A 15 10.83 7.80 7.08
C GLN A 15 9.43 7.16 7.02
N HIS A 16 8.32 7.87 6.75
CA HIS A 16 7.06 7.19 6.43
C HIS A 16 6.39 7.75 5.17
N ARG A 17 6.60 7.08 4.02
CA ARG A 17 6.01 7.33 2.67
C ARG A 17 4.76 8.23 2.69
N THR A 18 4.97 9.53 2.45
CA THR A 18 4.08 10.64 2.81
C THR A 18 3.01 11.01 1.77
N ASN A 19 2.71 10.15 0.80
CA ASN A 19 1.59 10.36 -0.13
C ASN A 19 0.97 9.06 -0.68
N ASN A 20 1.42 7.87 -0.26
CA ASN A 20 1.00 6.59 -0.82
C ASN A 20 -0.52 6.39 -0.86
N ILE A 21 -1.25 6.89 0.14
CA ILE A 21 -2.71 6.78 0.20
C ILE A 21 -3.37 7.70 -0.83
N CYS A 22 -2.87 8.93 -0.97
CA CYS A 22 -3.33 9.90 -1.95
C CYS A 22 -3.05 9.41 -3.37
N ASP A 23 -1.82 8.95 -3.63
CA ASP A 23 -1.43 8.38 -4.92
C ASP A 23 -2.24 7.12 -5.25
N SER A 24 -2.48 6.25 -4.28
CA SER A 24 -3.34 5.06 -4.46
C SER A 24 -4.80 5.42 -4.71
N PHE A 25 -5.28 6.55 -4.18
CA PHE A 25 -6.61 7.06 -4.47
C PHE A 25 -6.68 7.63 -5.88
N HIS A 26 -5.73 8.50 -6.25
CA HIS A 26 -5.64 9.07 -7.60
C HIS A 26 -5.49 7.99 -8.68
N ASN A 27 -4.59 7.03 -8.48
CA ASN A 27 -4.40 5.93 -9.44
C ASN A 27 -5.70 5.14 -9.66
N ARG A 28 -6.44 4.87 -8.60
CA ARG A 28 -7.73 4.18 -8.68
C ARG A 28 -8.78 5.01 -9.38
N LEU A 29 -8.86 6.30 -9.04
CA LEU A 29 -9.83 7.22 -9.65
C LEU A 29 -9.57 7.31 -11.16
N ASN A 30 -8.30 7.43 -11.56
CA ASN A 30 -7.89 7.42 -12.96
C ASN A 30 -8.27 6.10 -13.66
N HIS A 31 -8.05 4.96 -13.00
CA HIS A 31 -8.46 3.65 -13.52
C HIS A 31 -9.98 3.47 -13.61
N ARG A 32 -10.78 4.13 -12.77
CA ARG A 32 -12.26 4.06 -12.85
C ARG A 32 -12.82 4.99 -13.93
N ILE A 33 -12.17 6.13 -14.15
CA ILE A 33 -12.62 7.12 -15.13
C ILE A 33 -12.23 6.68 -16.55
N GLU A 34 -11.08 6.01 -16.71
CA GLU A 34 -10.55 5.45 -17.96
C GLU A 34 -10.39 6.45 -19.13
N LYS A 35 -10.56 7.75 -18.85
CA LYS A 35 -10.58 8.84 -19.83
C LYS A 35 -9.82 10.05 -19.29
N SER A 36 -9.00 10.66 -20.13
CA SER A 36 -8.29 11.91 -19.78
C SER A 36 -9.26 13.07 -19.52
N HIS A 37 -10.35 13.13 -20.28
CA HIS A 37 -11.36 14.19 -20.18
C HIS A 37 -12.77 13.58 -20.14
N PRO A 38 -13.25 13.13 -18.97
CA PRO A 38 -14.60 12.60 -18.84
C PRO A 38 -15.64 13.71 -18.98
N ASN A 39 -16.83 13.34 -19.46
CA ASN A 39 -18.01 14.18 -19.33
C ASN A 39 -18.26 14.48 -17.84
N ILE A 40 -18.70 15.71 -17.52
CA ILE A 40 -18.93 16.16 -16.15
C ILE A 40 -19.88 15.23 -15.39
N TRP A 41 -20.92 14.72 -16.04
CA TRP A 41 -21.87 13.79 -15.42
C TRP A 41 -21.24 12.43 -15.11
N SER A 42 -20.38 11.92 -16.00
CA SER A 42 -19.63 10.68 -15.78
C SER A 42 -18.64 10.84 -14.62
N PHE A 43 -18.01 12.01 -14.52
CA PHE A 43 -17.12 12.33 -13.41
C PHE A 43 -17.87 12.40 -12.07
N ILE A 44 -19.00 13.10 -12.01
CA ILE A 44 -19.84 13.19 -10.81
C ILE A 44 -20.32 11.79 -10.38
N LYS A 45 -20.76 10.96 -11.34
CA LYS A 45 -21.15 9.57 -11.05
C LYS A 45 -20.01 8.77 -10.43
N CYS A 46 -18.80 8.87 -10.99
CA CYS A 46 -17.62 8.20 -10.45
C CYS A 46 -17.33 8.62 -9.00
N LEU A 47 -17.48 9.91 -8.68
CA LEU A 47 -17.31 10.41 -7.30
C LEU A 47 -18.39 9.88 -6.35
N GLN A 48 -19.65 9.83 -6.78
CA GLN A 48 -20.75 9.25 -6.00
C GLN A 48 -20.53 7.77 -5.68
N ASP A 49 -20.02 7.00 -6.65
CA ASP A 49 -19.72 5.59 -6.46
C ASP A 49 -18.56 5.38 -5.49
N GLU A 50 -17.54 6.22 -5.55
CA GLU A 50 -16.38 6.15 -4.64
C GLU A 50 -16.77 6.55 -3.21
N GLU A 51 -17.64 7.56 -3.03
CA GLU A 51 -18.24 7.92 -1.75
C GLU A 51 -19.06 6.76 -1.16
N SER A 52 -19.93 6.16 -1.97
CA SER A 52 -20.76 5.01 -1.58
C SER A 52 -19.91 3.85 -1.09
N ARG A 53 -18.78 3.59 -1.76
CA ARG A 53 -17.81 2.57 -1.35
C ARG A 53 -17.13 2.90 -0.02
N PHE A 54 -16.80 4.17 0.23
CA PHE A 54 -16.26 4.58 1.54
C PHE A 54 -17.29 4.42 2.65
N ARG A 55 -18.56 4.76 2.42
CA ARG A 55 -19.64 4.51 3.41
C ARG A 55 -19.79 3.03 3.73
N GLN A 56 -19.82 2.18 2.70
CA GLN A 56 -19.89 0.72 2.90
C GLN A 56 -18.70 0.20 3.72
N MET A 57 -17.50 0.68 3.43
CA MET A 57 -16.30 0.36 4.19
C MET A 57 -16.42 0.80 5.66
N LEU A 58 -16.91 2.02 5.91
CA LEU A 58 -17.11 2.54 7.26
C LEU A 58 -18.13 1.71 8.05
N ILE A 59 -19.25 1.33 7.42
CA ILE A 59 -20.27 0.47 8.03
C ILE A 59 -19.67 -0.89 8.41
N GLN A 60 -18.90 -1.51 7.51
CA GLN A 60 -18.23 -2.79 7.78
C GLN A 60 -17.25 -2.69 8.96
N VAL A 61 -16.43 -1.63 8.99
CA VAL A 61 -15.49 -1.40 10.09
C VAL A 61 -16.23 -1.19 11.41
N ASN A 62 -17.30 -0.39 11.41
CA ASN A 62 -18.12 -0.14 12.60
C ASN A 62 -18.83 -1.40 13.08
N ALA A 63 -19.19 -2.32 12.18
CA ALA A 63 -19.73 -3.63 12.49
C ALA A 63 -18.66 -4.64 12.97
N GLY A 64 -17.40 -4.22 13.13
CA GLY A 64 -16.30 -5.06 13.62
C GLY A 64 -15.71 -6.00 12.57
N ALA A 65 -16.03 -5.82 11.28
CA ALA A 65 -15.47 -6.64 10.22
C ALA A 65 -13.95 -6.44 10.12
N LYS A 66 -13.19 -7.51 10.37
CA LYS A 66 -11.74 -7.51 10.18
C LYS A 66 -11.45 -7.65 8.68
N ARG A 67 -10.79 -6.64 8.10
CA ARG A 67 -10.26 -6.77 6.74
C ARG A 67 -9.23 -7.89 6.73
N ARG A 68 -9.40 -8.87 5.83
CA ARG A 68 -8.31 -9.81 5.52
C ARG A 68 -7.12 -8.99 5.00
N PRO A 69 -5.94 -9.07 5.63
CA PRO A 69 -4.76 -8.44 5.06
C PRO A 69 -4.49 -9.11 3.70
N LYS A 70 -4.45 -8.30 2.64
CA LYS A 70 -3.86 -8.77 1.38
C LYS A 70 -2.37 -8.93 1.65
N ALA A 71 -1.85 -10.14 1.50
CA ALA A 71 -0.41 -10.35 1.46
C ALA A 71 0.14 -9.50 0.30
N THR A 72 0.88 -8.46 0.63
CA THR A 72 1.52 -7.63 -0.39
C THR A 72 2.76 -8.37 -0.88
N ALA A 73 3.21 -8.11 -2.12
CA ALA A 73 4.48 -8.63 -2.61
C ALA A 73 5.63 -8.30 -1.63
N THR A 74 5.53 -7.16 -0.94
CA THR A 74 6.42 -6.75 0.15
C THR A 74 6.39 -7.71 1.34
N THR A 75 5.22 -8.19 1.76
CA THR A 75 5.11 -9.17 2.87
C THR A 75 5.76 -10.50 2.51
N ALA A 76 5.55 -11.01 1.29
CA ALA A 76 6.18 -12.26 0.85
C ALA A 76 7.70 -12.13 0.70
N ILE A 77 8.19 -10.97 0.26
CA ILE A 77 9.61 -10.65 0.22
C ILE A 77 10.19 -10.60 1.63
N GLN A 78 9.50 -9.93 2.56
CA GLN A 78 9.92 -9.83 3.95
C GLN A 78 10.02 -11.22 4.60
N GLN A 79 8.98 -12.06 4.42
CA GLN A 79 9.00 -13.44 4.89
C GLN A 79 10.20 -14.22 4.37
N ARG A 80 10.57 -14.06 3.09
CA ARG A 80 11.76 -14.74 2.53
C ARG A 80 13.06 -14.24 3.15
N ILE A 81 13.18 -12.94 3.42
CA ILE A 81 14.34 -12.37 4.11
C ILE A 81 14.43 -12.92 5.53
N ASP A 82 13.31 -12.92 6.26
CA ASP A 82 13.23 -13.40 7.64
C ASP A 82 13.58 -14.89 7.72
N THR A 83 13.04 -15.73 6.83
CA THR A 83 13.40 -17.15 6.75
C THR A 83 14.87 -17.37 6.45
N SER A 84 15.48 -16.60 5.53
CA SER A 84 16.92 -16.72 5.26
C SER A 84 17.77 -16.34 6.49
N ASN A 85 17.39 -15.29 7.22
CA ASN A 85 18.09 -14.87 8.43
C ASN A 85 17.97 -15.87 9.58
N GLU A 86 16.80 -16.47 9.76
CA GLU A 86 16.57 -17.53 10.75
C GLU A 86 17.44 -18.76 10.47
N ARG A 87 17.49 -19.21 9.21
CA ARG A 87 18.30 -20.36 8.80
C ARG A 87 19.80 -20.13 9.00
N TYR A 88 20.27 -18.90 8.78
CA TYR A 88 21.66 -18.53 9.08
C TYR A 88 21.92 -18.53 10.59
N SER A 89 21.00 -17.97 11.38
CA SER A 89 21.11 -17.95 12.84
C SER A 89 21.14 -19.37 13.45
N ASN A 90 20.42 -20.30 12.83
CA ASN A 90 20.41 -21.71 13.20
C ASN A 90 21.62 -22.51 12.66
N SER A 91 22.58 -21.85 12.00
CA SER A 91 23.75 -22.47 11.36
C SER A 91 23.41 -23.53 10.30
N GLU A 92 22.21 -23.46 9.71
CA GLU A 92 21.77 -24.38 8.64
C GLU A 92 22.32 -23.98 7.27
N ILE A 93 22.70 -22.71 7.11
CA ILE A 93 23.22 -22.16 5.85
C ILE A 93 24.46 -21.31 6.12
N ASP A 94 25.38 -21.33 5.16
CA ASP A 94 26.57 -20.50 5.19
C ASP A 94 26.27 -19.04 4.78
N LEU A 95 27.14 -18.14 5.20
CA LEU A 95 27.10 -16.70 4.96
C LEU A 95 27.01 -16.38 3.44
N GLN A 96 27.69 -17.16 2.60
CA GLN A 96 27.63 -17.00 1.15
C GLN A 96 26.23 -17.28 0.57
N VAL A 97 25.55 -18.31 1.10
CA VAL A 97 24.20 -18.68 0.68
C VAL A 97 23.19 -17.62 1.13
N LEU A 98 23.38 -17.06 2.33
CA LEU A 98 22.59 -15.92 2.81
C LEU A 98 22.72 -14.72 1.88
N PHE A 99 23.95 -14.26 1.58
CA PHE A 99 24.20 -13.12 0.70
C PHE A 99 23.61 -13.32 -0.69
N HIS A 100 23.77 -14.51 -1.26
CA HIS A 100 23.17 -14.83 -2.55
C HIS A 100 21.64 -14.72 -2.50
N SER A 101 21.01 -15.30 -1.46
CA SER A 101 19.55 -15.25 -1.30
C SER A 101 19.03 -13.80 -1.20
N LEU A 102 19.69 -12.95 -0.42
CA LEU A 102 19.32 -11.54 -0.27
C LEU A 102 19.54 -10.76 -1.58
N SER A 103 20.66 -11.02 -2.27
CA SER A 103 20.96 -10.42 -3.57
C SER A 103 19.88 -10.75 -4.61
N THR A 104 19.41 -11.99 -4.68
CA THR A 104 18.32 -12.37 -5.61
C THR A 104 16.99 -11.67 -5.30
N VAL A 105 16.74 -11.37 -4.03
CA VAL A 105 15.54 -10.66 -3.59
C VAL A 105 15.63 -9.18 -3.97
N VAL A 106 16.79 -8.55 -3.79
CA VAL A 106 17.03 -7.14 -4.16
C VAL A 106 17.03 -6.95 -5.68
N ALA A 107 17.67 -7.83 -6.45
CA ALA A 107 17.74 -7.74 -7.91
C ALA A 107 16.37 -7.81 -8.59
N LYS A 108 15.38 -8.46 -7.96
CA LYS A 108 13.99 -8.48 -8.45
C LYS A 108 13.23 -7.18 -8.22
N GLN A 109 13.71 -6.25 -7.39
CA GLN A 109 13.02 -4.97 -7.12
C GLN A 109 13.37 -3.87 -8.14
N HIS A 110 14.38 -4.06 -8.98
CA HIS A 110 14.86 -3.06 -9.95
C HIS A 110 14.40 -3.30 -11.41
N LYS A 111 13.41 -4.18 -11.63
CA LYS A 111 12.71 -4.34 -12.91
C LYS A 111 11.27 -3.91 -12.76
#